data_AF-A0AAD2GXX4-F1
#
_entry.id   AF-A0AAD2GXX4-F1
#
_cell.length_a   1.000
_cell.length_b   1.000
_cell.length_c   1.000
_cell.angle_alpha   90.00
_cell.angle_beta   90.00
_cell.angle_gamma   90.00
#
_symmetry.space_group_name_H-M   'P 1'
#
loop_
_entity.id
_entity.type
_entity.pdbx_description
1 polymer ?
#
loop_
_entity_poly.entity_id
_entity_poly.type
_entity_poly.pdbx_seq_one_letter_code
_entity_poly.pdbx_strand_id
1 'polypeptide(L)'
;MWTTMMFQSLIIAEQPQYDFWTLVSGGIGCSPLSDPECVTTGNADGWTDGLIYYDPDYATNGNYELYLTKHFWTYKHFGNFVKRKRSRSRLTRSVSHIYSQLGHSGDRS
;
A
#
# COMPACT_ATOMS: atom_id res chain seq x y z
N MET A 1 8.20 0.47 3.46
CA MET A 1 9.05 0.61 2.26
C MET A 1 8.26 0.48 0.96
N TRP A 2 7.30 -0.43 0.84
CA TRP A 2 6.59 -0.70 -0.42
C TRP A 2 5.58 0.38 -0.90
N THR A 3 4.69 0.87 -0.03
CA THR A 3 3.69 1.91 -0.40
C THR A 3 4.33 3.20 -0.91
N THR A 4 5.53 3.51 -0.42
CA THR A 4 6.33 4.65 -0.88
C THR A 4 6.74 4.49 -2.34
N MET A 5 7.12 3.29 -2.78
CA MET A 5 7.52 3.04 -4.17
C MET A 5 6.34 3.19 -5.13
N MET A 6 5.17 2.69 -4.73
CA MET A 6 3.92 2.85 -5.47
C MET A 6 3.54 4.34 -5.60
N PHE A 7 3.65 5.10 -4.50
CA PHE A 7 3.44 6.56 -4.52
C PHE A 7 4.44 7.27 -5.43
N GLN A 8 5.73 6.97 -5.32
CA GLN A 8 6.76 7.59 -6.16
C GLN A 8 6.55 7.28 -7.65
N SER A 9 6.19 6.04 -7.99
CA SER A 9 5.93 5.62 -9.36
C SER A 9 4.77 6.41 -9.98
N LEU A 10 3.65 6.54 -9.26
CA LEU A 10 2.50 7.27 -9.77
C LEU A 10 2.71 8.79 -9.71
N ILE A 11 3.25 9.33 -8.62
CA ILE A 11 3.28 10.77 -8.34
C ILE A 11 4.51 11.47 -8.91
N ILE A 12 5.70 10.92 -8.67
CA ILE A 12 6.98 11.54 -9.02
C ILE A 12 7.40 11.16 -10.44
N ALA A 13 7.38 9.85 -10.75
CA ALA A 13 7.76 9.34 -12.07
C ALA A 13 6.61 9.41 -13.10
N GLU A 14 5.43 9.88 -12.68
CA GLU A 14 4.23 10.06 -13.49
C GLU A 14 3.85 8.83 -14.34
N GLN A 15 4.13 7.63 -13.82
CA GLN A 15 3.78 6.39 -14.51
C GLN A 15 2.25 6.20 -14.51
N PRO A 16 1.65 5.76 -15.63
CA PRO A 16 0.21 5.60 -15.75
C PRO A 16 -0.32 4.41 -14.93
N GLN A 17 0.56 3.49 -14.55
CA GLN A 17 0.24 2.29 -13.79
C GLN A 17 1.40 1.89 -12.89
N TYR A 18 1.11 1.00 -11.95
CA TYR A 18 2.12 0.39 -11.10
C TYR A 18 1.71 -1.07 -10.82
N ASP A 19 2.51 -1.99 -11.34
CA ASP A 19 2.27 -3.42 -11.28
C ASP A 19 3.10 -4.03 -10.16
N PHE A 20 2.46 -4.76 -9.24
CA PHE A 20 3.20 -5.52 -8.24
C PHE A 20 3.62 -6.86 -8.81
N TRP A 21 4.80 -7.32 -8.41
CA TRP A 21 5.44 -8.46 -9.05
C TRP A 21 4.76 -9.80 -8.73
N THR A 22 4.37 -10.05 -7.47
CA THR A 22 3.79 -11.34 -7.05
C THR A 22 2.45 -11.14 -6.36
N LEU A 23 1.38 -11.59 -7.02
CA LEU A 23 0.03 -11.51 -6.48
C LEU A 23 -0.16 -12.50 -5.31
N VAL A 24 0.17 -13.77 -5.56
CA VAL A 24 -0.01 -14.89 -4.61
C VAL A 24 1.35 -15.55 -4.39
N SER A 25 1.77 -15.71 -3.14
CA SER A 25 3.05 -16.32 -2.77
C SER A 25 2.90 -17.42 -1.73
N GLY A 26 3.65 -18.51 -1.89
CA GLY A 26 3.83 -19.53 -0.84
C GLY A 26 4.97 -19.18 0.13
N GLY A 27 5.68 -18.08 -0.12
CA GLY A 27 6.81 -17.62 0.67
C GLY A 27 6.38 -16.93 1.96
N ILE A 28 5.42 -17.47 2.72
CA ILE A 28 5.03 -16.87 4.01
C ILE A 28 6.15 -16.96 5.07
N GLY A 29 7.10 -17.89 4.86
CA GLY A 29 8.32 -18.05 5.66
C GLY A 29 8.11 -18.79 6.98
N CYS A 30 6.94 -19.40 7.18
CA CYS A 30 6.55 -20.13 8.38
C CYS A 30 5.43 -21.13 8.06
N SER A 31 5.07 -21.98 9.03
CA SER A 31 3.89 -22.85 8.96
C SER A 31 2.73 -22.20 9.74
N PRO A 32 1.66 -21.71 9.08
CA PRO A 32 0.55 -21.01 9.74
C PRO A 32 -0.21 -21.88 10.75
N LEU A 33 -0.23 -23.21 10.55
CA LEU A 33 -0.87 -24.14 11.46
C LEU A 33 -0.08 -24.32 12.77
N SER A 34 1.23 -24.16 12.70
CA SER A 34 2.13 -24.32 13.86
C SER A 34 2.36 -22.99 14.59
N ASP A 35 2.36 -21.88 13.84
CA ASP A 35 2.50 -20.52 14.34
C ASP A 35 1.50 -19.58 13.64
N PRO A 36 0.28 -19.42 14.18
CA PRO A 36 -0.74 -18.58 13.57
C PRO A 36 -0.41 -17.07 13.54
N GLU A 37 0.51 -16.60 14.40
CA GLU A 37 0.87 -15.19 14.47
C GLU A 37 1.94 -14.81 13.43
N CYS A 38 2.61 -15.78 12.82
CA CYS A 38 3.61 -15.51 11.79
C CYS A 38 3.02 -14.84 10.55
N VAL A 39 1.72 -15.03 10.32
CA VAL A 39 0.96 -14.49 9.20
C VAL A 39 0.68 -12.99 9.35
N THR A 40 0.53 -12.51 10.59
CA THR A 40 0.20 -11.13 10.95
C THR A 40 1.44 -10.33 11.36
N THR A 41 2.50 -11.03 11.75
CA THR A 41 3.78 -10.47 12.17
C THR A 41 4.68 -10.15 10.97
N GLY A 42 5.46 -9.08 11.09
CA GLY A 42 6.43 -8.74 10.04
C GLY A 42 7.55 -9.78 9.96
N ASN A 43 7.74 -10.38 8.80
CA ASN A 43 8.85 -11.29 8.56
C ASN A 43 10.15 -10.50 8.34
N ALA A 44 11.10 -10.63 9.28
CA ALA A 44 12.40 -9.94 9.22
C ALA A 44 13.35 -10.52 8.15
N ASP A 45 13.12 -11.75 7.70
CA ASP A 45 13.94 -12.44 6.71
C ASP A 45 13.62 -12.02 5.26
N GLY A 46 12.70 -11.06 5.09
CA GLY A 46 12.49 -10.37 3.81
C GLY A 46 11.38 -10.94 2.92
N TRP A 47 10.63 -11.92 3.41
CA TRP A 47 9.53 -12.57 2.66
C TRP A 47 8.24 -11.72 2.63
N THR A 48 8.33 -10.51 2.08
CA THR A 48 7.18 -9.62 1.83
C THR A 48 6.92 -9.45 0.33
N ASP A 49 7.06 -10.54 -0.42
CA ASP A 49 7.02 -10.60 -1.87
C ASP A 49 5.59 -10.68 -2.43
N GLY A 50 4.64 -11.26 -1.69
CA GLY A 50 3.23 -11.44 -2.09
C GLY A 50 2.24 -10.41 -1.50
N LEU A 51 1.12 -10.19 -2.22
CA LEU A 51 -0.06 -9.52 -1.65
C LEU A 51 -0.91 -10.49 -0.80
N ILE A 52 -1.07 -11.70 -1.31
CA ILE A 52 -1.82 -12.82 -0.73
C ILE A 52 -0.82 -13.96 -0.50
N TYR A 53 -0.90 -14.59 0.66
CA TYR A 53 -0.12 -15.77 0.98
C TYR A 53 -0.99 -17.01 1.11
N TYR A 54 -0.39 -18.15 0.84
CA TYR A 54 -0.95 -19.46 1.13
C TYR A 54 0.11 -20.31 1.83
N ASP A 55 -0.33 -21.38 2.48
CA ASP A 55 0.54 -22.34 3.14
C ASP A 55 1.29 -23.17 2.08
N PRO A 56 2.65 -23.15 2.01
CA PRO A 56 3.38 -23.96 1.04
C PRO A 56 3.17 -25.47 1.21
N ASP A 57 2.81 -25.93 2.41
CA ASP A 57 2.56 -27.33 2.74
C ASP A 57 1.07 -27.73 2.63
N TYR A 58 0.24 -26.88 2.02
CA TYR A 58 -1.21 -27.07 1.88
C TYR A 58 -1.61 -28.47 1.36
N ALA A 59 -0.81 -29.04 0.46
CA ALA A 59 -1.05 -30.35 -0.13
C ALA A 59 -0.90 -31.51 0.88
N THR A 60 -0.15 -31.28 1.96
CA THR A 60 0.16 -32.28 2.99
C THR A 60 -0.68 -32.07 4.24
N ASN A 61 -0.84 -30.82 4.67
CA ASN A 61 -1.52 -30.49 5.93
C ASN A 61 -3.00 -30.09 5.75
N GLY A 62 -3.46 -29.92 4.50
CA GLY A 62 -4.84 -29.57 4.18
C GLY A 62 -5.22 -28.12 4.44
N ASN A 63 -4.25 -27.22 4.62
CA ASN A 63 -4.50 -25.81 4.85
C ASN A 63 -4.66 -25.03 3.53
N TYR A 64 -5.91 -24.84 3.11
CA TYR A 64 -6.26 -24.09 1.90
C TYR A 64 -6.60 -22.61 2.18
N GLU A 65 -6.28 -22.11 3.37
CA GLU A 65 -6.57 -20.73 3.74
C GLU A 65 -5.70 -19.73 2.97
N LEU A 66 -6.29 -18.57 2.67
CA LEU A 66 -5.59 -17.45 2.05
C LEU A 66 -5.39 -16.34 3.07
N TYR A 67 -4.15 -15.90 3.18
CA TYR A 67 -3.72 -14.93 4.16
C TYR A 67 -3.45 -13.58 3.50
N LEU A 68 -4.15 -12.54 3.97
CA LEU A 68 -4.05 -11.20 3.40
C LEU A 68 -3.08 -10.34 4.18
N THR A 69 -2.22 -9.61 3.48
CA THR A 69 -1.31 -8.64 4.10
C THR A 69 -1.86 -7.22 4.11
N LYS A 70 -1.18 -6.32 4.84
CA LYS A 70 -1.42 -4.88 4.77
C LYS A 70 -1.26 -4.31 3.35
N HIS A 71 -0.42 -4.93 2.51
CA HIS A 71 -0.24 -4.52 1.11
C HIS A 71 -1.52 -4.71 0.30
N PHE A 72 -2.25 -5.81 0.51
CA PHE A 72 -3.52 -6.08 -0.16
C PHE A 72 -4.53 -4.95 0.06
N TRP A 73 -4.68 -4.51 1.31
CA TRP A 73 -5.60 -3.43 1.66
C TRP A 73 -5.20 -2.09 1.03
N THR A 74 -3.90 -1.80 0.98
CA THR A 74 -3.38 -0.61 0.30
C THR A 74 -3.76 -0.63 -1.19
N TYR A 75 -3.56 -1.75 -1.88
CA TYR A 75 -3.97 -1.90 -3.28
C TYR A 75 -5.47 -1.81 -3.47
N LYS A 76 -6.26 -2.39 -2.57
CA LYS A 76 -7.73 -2.31 -2.62
C LYS A 76 -8.21 -0.86 -2.62
N HIS A 77 -7.59 0.02 -1.82
CA HIS A 77 -7.90 1.45 -1.86
C HIS A 77 -7.62 2.05 -3.24
N PHE A 78 -6.46 1.80 -3.84
CA PHE A 78 -6.16 2.34 -5.17
C PHE A 78 -7.03 1.73 -6.27
N GLY A 79 -7.22 0.41 -6.33
CA GLY A 79 -8.02 -0.24 -7.36
C GLY A 79 -9.53 0.09 -7.30
N ASN A 80 -10.05 0.36 -6.10
CA ASN A 80 -11.46 0.75 -5.95
C ASN A 80 -11.70 2.20 -6.37
N PHE A 81 -10.81 3.12 -5.99
CA PHE A 81 -11.05 4.55 -6.20
C PHE A 81 -10.34 5.12 -7.44
N VAL A 82 -9.23 4.55 -7.90
CA VAL A 82 -8.51 4.99 -9.11
C VAL A 82 -8.85 4.05 -10.26
N LYS A 83 -9.84 4.44 -11.06
CA LYS A 83 -10.25 3.67 -12.24
C LYS A 83 -9.40 4.02 -13.46
N ARG A 84 -9.24 3.04 -14.35
CA ARG A 84 -8.65 3.23 -15.68
C ARG A 84 -9.36 4.40 -16.39
N LYS A 85 -8.58 5.32 -16.98
CA LYS A 85 -9.00 6.60 -17.60
C LYS A 85 -9.34 7.74 -16.63
N ARG A 86 -9.11 7.61 -15.32
CA ARG A 86 -9.22 8.74 -14.40
C ARG A 86 -7.99 9.64 -14.58
N SER A 87 -8.17 10.85 -15.11
CA SER A 87 -7.08 11.83 -15.23
C SER A 87 -6.73 12.44 -13.88
N ARG A 88 -5.44 12.63 -13.64
CA ARG A 88 -4.94 13.34 -12.47
C ARG A 88 -5.03 14.85 -12.72
N SER A 89 -5.68 15.58 -11.83
CA SER A 89 -5.65 17.04 -11.84
C SER A 89 -4.44 17.54 -11.05
N ARG A 90 -3.69 18.49 -11.62
CA ARG A 90 -2.65 19.21 -10.88
C ARG A 90 -3.33 20.25 -10.01
N LEU A 91 -3.25 20.09 -8.68
CA LEU A 91 -3.69 21.12 -7.75
C LEU A 91 -2.58 22.15 -7.58
N THR A 92 -2.67 23.27 -8.30
CA THR A 92 -1.86 24.45 -8.03
C THR A 92 -2.54 25.26 -6.95
N ARG A 93 -2.09 25.15 -5.69
CA ARG A 93 -2.45 26.14 -4.66
C ARG A 93 -1.51 27.32 -4.77
N SER A 94 -2.05 28.51 -5.01
CA SER A 94 -1.26 29.73 -4.87
C SER A 94 -0.95 29.95 -3.39
N VAL A 95 0.33 30.12 -3.05
CA VAL A 95 0.83 30.40 -1.70
C VAL A 95 0.30 31.75 -1.17
N SER A 96 -0.21 32.61 -2.04
CA SER A 96 -0.75 33.93 -1.70
C SER A 96 -2.00 33.93 -0.80
N HIS A 97 -2.72 32.81 -0.68
CA HIS A 97 -3.98 32.75 0.09
C HIS A 97 -3.83 32.32 1.56
N ILE A 98 -2.64 31.88 1.99
CA ILE A 98 -2.40 31.44 3.38
C ILE A 98 -1.98 32.63 4.26
N TYR A 99 -1.26 33.61 3.70
CA TYR A 99 -0.79 34.78 4.47
C TYR A 99 -1.87 35.85 4.72
N SER A 100 -2.96 35.89 3.94
CA SER A 100 -4.00 36.93 4.12
C SER A 100 -5.00 36.64 5.25
N GLN A 101 -4.93 35.47 5.89
CA GLN A 101 -5.86 35.05 6.96
C GLN A 101 -5.21 35.09 8.36
N LEU A 102 -3.91 35.42 8.47
CA LEU A 102 -3.16 35.50 9.72
C LEU A 102 -2.65 36.92 10.06
N GLY A 103 -2.98 37.93 9.25
CA GLY A 103 -2.40 39.27 9.34
C GLY A 103 -3.34 40.41 9.72
N HIS A 104 -4.53 40.17 10.28
CA HIS A 104 -5.45 41.25 10.65
C HIS A 104 -5.99 41.13 12.08
N SER A 105 -5.09 41.26 13.05
CA SER A 105 -5.42 41.74 14.40
C SER A 105 -4.21 42.45 15.01
N GLY A 106 -4.20 43.78 15.01
CA GLY A 106 -3.17 44.57 15.68
C GLY A 106 -3.05 46.00 15.16
N ASP A 107 -3.43 46.95 16.02
CA ASP A 107 -3.11 48.37 16.05
C ASP A 107 -3.64 49.33 14.97
N ARG A 108 -4.76 49.99 15.33
CA ARG A 108 -5.05 51.37 14.95
C ARG A 108 -4.63 52.29 16.11
N SER A 109 -3.60 53.10 15.86
CA SER A 109 -3.27 54.33 16.59
C SER A 109 -4.31 55.41 16.37
#